data_AF-A0AA46QG67-F1
#
_entry.id   AF-A0AA46QG67-F1
#
_cell.length_a   1.000
_cell.length_b   1.000
_cell.length_c   1.000
_cell.angle_alpha   90.00
_cell.angle_beta   90.00
_cell.angle_gamma   90.00
#
_symmetry.space_group_name_H-M   'P 1'
#
loop_
_entity.id
_entity.type
_entity.pdbx_description
1 polymer ?
#
loop_
_entity_poly.entity_id
_entity_poly.type
_entity_poly.pdbx_seq_one_letter_code
_entity_poly.pdbx_strand_id
1 'polypeptide(L)'
;MKTNFKGKLSIIILIIVLSLLIIKTIEVLNPKKVARYCIDDKCITVVIQYHRVISGGDSQIRIYKRKVSTRYLLNFGSYAEFPIETHFLISKNLVNQKFLISSQVLPDIKGNLEDEIIFDELKYYSEGDNENIGSFDLDYSNF
;
A
#
# COMPACT_ATOMS: atom_id res chain seq x y z
N MET A 1 -15.00 22.04 45.20
CA MET A 1 -13.82 21.44 44.54
C MET A 1 -13.69 22.06 43.13
N LYS A 2 -12.98 23.19 43.01
CA LYS A 2 -12.83 23.88 41.71
C LYS A 2 -11.82 23.09 40.86
N THR A 3 -12.31 22.30 39.92
CA THR A 3 -11.46 21.64 38.94
C THR A 3 -10.71 22.69 38.13
N ASN A 4 -9.37 22.67 38.20
CA ASN A 4 -8.49 23.63 37.54
C ASN A 4 -8.51 23.38 36.02
N PHE A 5 -9.52 23.95 35.34
CA PHE A 5 -9.82 23.75 33.92
C PHE A 5 -8.61 24.06 33.02
N LYS A 6 -7.83 25.09 33.37
CA LYS A 6 -6.58 25.43 32.67
C LYS A 6 -5.54 24.31 32.74
N GLY A 7 -5.37 23.68 33.91
CA GLY A 7 -4.44 22.56 34.07
C GLY A 7 -4.85 21.34 33.24
N LYS A 8 -6.15 21.01 33.21
CA LYS A 8 -6.68 19.92 32.39
C LYS A 8 -6.51 20.20 30.89
N LEU A 9 -6.76 21.44 30.45
CA LEU A 9 -6.58 21.85 29.07
C LEU A 9 -5.11 21.78 28.63
N SER A 10 -4.17 22.24 29.47
CA SER A 10 -2.74 22.13 29.18
C SER A 10 -2.27 20.68 29.03
N ILE A 11 -2.78 19.77 29.86
CA ILE A 11 -2.46 18.33 29.74
C ILE A 11 -3.00 17.75 28.43
N ILE A 12 -4.24 18.09 28.04
CA ILE A 12 -4.82 17.63 26.77
C ILE A 12 -3.99 18.12 25.58
N ILE A 13 -3.61 19.40 25.57
CA ILE A 13 -2.78 19.96 24.50
C ILE A 13 -1.42 19.25 24.44
N LEU A 14 -0.80 19.01 25.58
CA LEU A 14 0.49 18.30 25.65
C LEU A 14 0.39 16.89 25.07
N ILE A 15 -0.68 16.15 25.39
CA ILE A 15 -0.93 14.82 24.83
C ILE A 15 -1.08 14.89 23.30
N ILE A 16 -1.86 15.84 22.78
CA ILE A 16 -2.06 16.01 21.34
C ILE A 16 -0.72 16.28 20.64
N VAL A 17 0.10 17.18 21.19
CA VAL A 17 1.42 17.50 20.63
C VAL A 17 2.35 16.28 20.64
N LEU A 18 2.40 15.54 21.75
CA LEU A 18 3.18 14.31 21.85
C LEU A 18 2.72 13.25 20.84
N SER A 19 1.40 13.06 20.69
CA SER A 19 0.85 12.12 19.72
C SER A 19 1.23 12.49 18.28
N LEU A 20 1.17 13.78 17.92
CA LEU A 20 1.55 14.26 16.59
C LEU A 20 3.05 14.03 16.32
N LEU A 21 3.92 14.29 17.31
CA LEU A 21 5.35 14.03 17.20
C LEU A 21 5.65 12.54 17.03
N ILE A 22 4.97 11.67 17.78
CA ILE A 22 5.11 10.21 17.64
C ILE A 22 4.67 9.77 16.25
N ILE A 23 3.52 10.25 15.77
CA ILE A 23 3.00 9.94 14.43
C ILE A 23 4.02 10.33 13.35
N LYS A 24 4.53 11.56 13.39
CA LYS A 24 5.53 12.04 12.43
C LYS A 24 6.82 11.24 12.48
N THR A 25 7.27 10.87 13.68
CA THR A 25 8.46 10.03 13.85
C THR A 25 8.26 8.65 13.23
N ILE A 26 7.07 8.05 13.38
CA ILE A 26 6.73 6.76 12.76
C ILE A 26 6.69 6.86 11.23
N GLU A 27 6.18 7.96 10.67
CA GLU A 27 6.17 8.21 9.22
C GLU A 27 7.59 8.24 8.65
N VAL A 28 8.50 8.98 9.30
CA VAL A 28 9.92 9.09 8.89
C VAL A 28 10.65 7.75 9.02
N LEU A 29 10.44 7.02 10.12
CA LEU A 29 11.14 5.75 10.38
C LEU A 29 10.59 4.56 9.59
N ASN A 30 9.45 4.69 8.94
CA ASN A 30 8.83 3.63 8.15
C ASN A 30 8.21 4.28 6.91
N PRO A 31 9.04 4.74 5.96
CA PRO A 31 8.52 5.34 4.74
C PRO A 31 7.62 4.32 4.03
N LYS A 32 6.51 4.80 3.49
CA LYS A 32 5.63 4.03 2.62
C LYS A 32 5.28 4.89 1.43
N LYS A 33 5.18 4.26 0.28
CA LYS A 33 4.64 4.89 -0.91
C LYS A 33 3.32 4.22 -1.28
N VAL A 34 2.37 4.99 -1.76
CA VAL A 34 1.06 4.51 -2.19
C VAL A 34 0.78 5.02 -3.59
N ALA A 35 0.29 4.14 -4.44
CA ALA A 35 -0.29 4.48 -5.71
C ALA A 35 -1.74 3.99 -5.75
N ARG A 36 -2.58 4.73 -6.46
CA ARG A 36 -3.95 4.30 -6.79
C ARG A 36 -4.02 4.11 -8.27
N TYR A 37 -4.54 2.95 -8.68
CA TYR A 37 -4.70 2.61 -10.07
C TYR A 37 -6.15 2.25 -10.32
N CYS A 38 -6.78 2.93 -11.27
CA CYS A 38 -8.19 2.76 -11.57
C CYS A 38 -8.39 2.52 -13.06
N ILE A 39 -9.30 1.60 -13.38
CA ILE A 39 -9.82 1.36 -14.72
C ILE A 39 -11.33 1.41 -14.60
N ASP A 40 -11.98 2.29 -15.36
CA ASP A 40 -13.39 2.65 -15.20
C ASP A 40 -13.69 3.06 -13.74
N ASP A 41 -14.70 2.44 -13.11
CA ASP A 41 -15.09 2.70 -11.72
C ASP A 41 -14.39 1.80 -10.69
N LYS A 42 -13.49 0.90 -11.12
CA LYS A 42 -12.77 -0.01 -10.22
C LYS A 42 -11.39 0.51 -9.92
N CYS A 43 -10.94 0.38 -8.68
CA CYS A 43 -9.65 0.89 -8.24
C CYS A 43 -8.95 -0.09 -7.30
N ILE A 44 -7.67 -0.33 -7.55
CA ILE A 44 -6.76 -0.96 -6.59
C ILE A 44 -5.87 0.08 -5.92
N THR A 45 -5.37 -0.26 -4.73
CA THR A 45 -4.31 0.49 -4.06
C THR A 45 -3.05 -0.36 -4.00
N VAL A 46 -1.94 0.18 -4.46
CA VAL A 46 -0.63 -0.46 -4.40
C VAL A 46 0.23 0.27 -3.38
N VAL A 47 0.87 -0.44 -2.47
CA VAL A 47 1.64 0.14 -1.36
C VAL A 47 3.02 -0.50 -1.30
N ILE A 48 4.05 0.31 -1.48
CA ILE A 48 5.43 -0.09 -1.23
C ILE A 48 5.71 0.15 0.26
N GLN A 49 6.11 -0.91 0.95
CA GLN A 49 6.50 -0.88 2.36
C GLN A 49 7.97 -1.25 2.51
N TYR A 50 8.73 -0.39 3.17
CA TYR A 50 10.10 -0.68 3.57
C TYR A 50 10.07 -1.14 5.04
N HIS A 51 10.55 -2.35 5.37
CA HIS A 51 10.69 -2.71 6.79
C HIS A 51 11.67 -1.75 7.48
N ARG A 52 11.41 -1.49 8.76
CA ARG A 52 12.47 -1.00 9.68
C ARG A 52 13.53 -2.10 9.68
N VAL A 53 14.82 -1.86 9.43
CA VAL A 53 15.74 -1.04 10.23
C VAL A 53 17.05 -0.84 9.44
N ILE A 54 17.86 0.13 9.88
CA ILE A 54 19.35 0.33 9.97
C ILE A 54 20.32 -0.55 9.12
N SER A 55 19.93 -1.70 8.60
CA SER A 55 20.71 -2.60 7.73
C SER A 55 19.78 -3.30 6.75
N GLY A 56 19.36 -2.62 5.68
CA GLY A 56 18.82 -3.25 4.46
C GLY A 56 17.60 -4.17 4.61
N GLY A 57 16.60 -3.80 5.42
CA GLY A 57 15.41 -4.64 5.64
C GLY A 57 14.58 -4.93 4.38
N ASP A 58 13.92 -6.09 4.38
CA ASP A 58 13.04 -6.55 3.31
C ASP A 58 11.98 -5.49 2.96
N SER A 59 11.80 -5.22 1.67
CA SER A 59 10.70 -4.39 1.21
C SER A 59 9.68 -5.26 0.48
N GLN A 60 8.44 -4.83 0.55
CA GLN A 60 7.31 -5.58 0.03
C GLN A 60 6.38 -4.63 -0.72
N ILE A 61 5.77 -5.15 -1.78
CA ILE A 61 4.69 -4.47 -2.47
C ILE A 61 3.39 -5.16 -2.08
N ARG A 62 2.44 -4.38 -1.55
CA ARG A 62 1.10 -4.87 -1.22
C ARG A 62 0.07 -4.31 -2.17
N ILE A 63 -0.82 -5.18 -2.65
CA ILE A 63 -1.93 -4.80 -3.52
C ILE A 63 -3.24 -5.06 -2.79
N TYR A 64 -4.06 -4.02 -2.71
CA TYR A 64 -5.36 -4.02 -2.06
C TYR A 64 -6.45 -3.79 -3.11
N LYS A 65 -7.52 -4.60 -3.09
CA LYS A 65 -8.71 -4.36 -3.92
C LYS A 65 -9.51 -3.12 -3.51
N ARG A 66 -9.30 -2.61 -2.29
CA ARG A 66 -9.98 -1.42 -1.76
C ARG A 66 -9.13 -0.16 -1.89
N LYS A 67 -9.80 0.99 -1.86
CA LYS A 67 -9.16 2.28 -1.62
C LYS A 67 -8.62 2.35 -0.19
N VAL A 68 -7.30 2.38 -0.02
CA VAL A 68 -6.69 2.64 1.29
C VAL A 68 -6.47 4.15 1.44
N SER A 69 -7.09 4.74 2.46
CA SER A 69 -7.03 6.18 2.74
C SER A 69 -5.94 6.55 3.75
N THR A 70 -5.49 5.58 4.56
CA THR A 70 -4.48 5.79 5.60
C THR A 70 -3.59 4.56 5.78
N ARG A 71 -2.30 4.82 6.03
CA ARG A 71 -1.28 3.81 6.34
C ARG A 71 -1.60 2.96 7.58
N TYR A 72 -2.42 3.45 8.51
CA TYR A 72 -2.78 2.71 9.72
C TYR A 72 -3.76 1.57 9.48
N LEU A 73 -4.43 1.57 8.32
CA LEU A 73 -5.38 0.53 7.94
C LEU A 73 -4.76 -0.57 7.07
N LEU A 74 -3.45 -0.56 6.83
CA LEU A 74 -2.79 -1.50 5.89
C LEU A 74 -2.86 -2.97 6.32
N ASN A 75 -3.07 -3.24 7.61
CA ASN A 75 -3.20 -4.61 8.12
C ASN A 75 -4.65 -5.10 8.18
N PHE A 76 -5.61 -4.29 7.71
CA PHE A 76 -7.02 -4.63 7.71
C PHE A 76 -7.51 -5.00 6.32
N GLY A 77 -8.27 -6.09 6.22
CA GLY A 77 -8.83 -6.58 4.97
C GLY A 77 -7.83 -7.38 4.13
N SER A 78 -8.25 -7.71 2.92
CA SER A 78 -7.49 -8.59 2.03
C SER A 78 -6.46 -7.85 1.20
N TYR A 79 -5.29 -8.48 1.02
CA TYR A 79 -4.20 -7.97 0.22
C TYR A 79 -3.30 -9.09 -0.31
N ALA A 80 -2.61 -8.82 -1.40
CA ALA A 80 -1.58 -9.66 -1.98
C ALA A 80 -0.23 -9.04 -1.68
N GLU A 81 0.77 -9.86 -1.34
CA GLU A 81 2.11 -9.41 -0.97
C GLU A 81 3.15 -9.99 -1.93
N PHE A 82 3.93 -9.11 -2.55
CA PHE A 82 5.08 -9.45 -3.38
C PHE A 82 6.37 -9.01 -2.67
N PRO A 83 7.48 -9.76 -2.84
CA PRO A 83 8.82 -9.24 -2.59
C PRO A 83 9.08 -7.98 -3.44
N ILE A 84 9.80 -6.99 -2.92
CA ILE A 84 10.06 -5.72 -3.67
C ILE A 84 10.75 -5.96 -5.01
N GLU A 85 11.60 -6.98 -5.08
CA GLU A 85 12.36 -7.35 -6.27
C GLU A 85 11.47 -7.95 -7.36
N THR A 86 10.22 -8.27 -7.03
CA THR A 86 9.26 -8.77 -8.01
C THR A 86 8.69 -7.61 -8.82
N HIS A 87 9.02 -7.60 -10.09
CA HIS A 87 8.32 -6.79 -11.07
C HIS A 87 7.01 -7.48 -11.46
N PHE A 88 5.92 -6.72 -11.45
CA PHE A 88 4.63 -7.17 -11.95
C PHE A 88 4.06 -6.15 -12.93
N LEU A 89 3.23 -6.64 -13.84
CA LEU A 89 2.49 -5.87 -14.81
C LEU A 89 1.03 -5.83 -14.40
N ILE A 90 0.42 -4.66 -14.44
CA ILE A 90 -1.03 -4.52 -14.34
C ILE A 90 -1.56 -4.25 -15.74
N SER A 91 -2.52 -5.04 -16.20
CA SER A 91 -3.19 -4.77 -17.47
C SER A 91 -3.94 -3.44 -17.41
N LYS A 92 -3.90 -2.67 -18.51
CA LYS A 92 -4.69 -1.45 -18.69
C LYS A 92 -6.17 -1.73 -18.94
N ASN A 93 -6.53 -2.99 -19.20
CA ASN A 93 -7.90 -3.44 -19.41
C ASN A 93 -8.34 -4.42 -18.31
N LEU A 94 -9.64 -4.43 -18.02
CA LEU A 94 -10.21 -5.43 -17.12
C LEU A 94 -10.46 -6.74 -17.87
N VAL A 95 -10.05 -7.86 -17.28
CA VAL A 95 -10.33 -9.21 -17.78
C VAL A 95 -11.42 -9.83 -16.94
N ASN A 96 -12.55 -10.21 -17.55
CA ASN A 96 -13.74 -10.68 -16.82
C ASN A 96 -14.16 -9.72 -15.69
N GLN A 97 -14.08 -8.40 -15.96
CA GLN A 97 -14.31 -7.32 -15.00
C GLN A 97 -13.33 -7.29 -13.80
N LYS A 98 -12.19 -7.96 -13.86
CA LYS A 98 -11.17 -7.99 -12.79
C LYS A 98 -9.86 -7.40 -13.28
N PHE A 99 -9.04 -6.91 -12.35
CA PHE A 99 -7.67 -6.52 -12.65
C PHE A 99 -6.85 -7.77 -12.95
N LEU A 100 -6.14 -7.79 -14.07
CA LEU A 100 -5.12 -8.80 -14.35
C LEU A 100 -3.76 -8.27 -13.88
N ILE A 101 -3.13 -9.00 -12.97
CA ILE A 101 -1.80 -8.69 -12.46
C ILE A 101 -0.90 -9.89 -12.75
N SER A 102 0.10 -9.65 -13.58
CA SER A 102 0.94 -10.69 -14.14
C SER A 102 2.39 -10.52 -13.65
N SER A 103 3.01 -11.58 -13.16
CA SER A 103 4.35 -11.53 -12.56
C SER A 103 5.08 -12.85 -12.73
N GLN A 104 6.42 -12.85 -12.60
CA GLN A 104 7.20 -14.09 -12.64
C GLN A 104 7.05 -14.95 -11.39
N VAL A 105 6.60 -14.34 -10.29
CA VAL A 105 6.38 -15.00 -9.00
C VAL A 105 5.00 -14.60 -8.53
N LEU A 106 4.16 -15.56 -8.16
CA LEU A 106 2.83 -15.29 -7.62
C LEU A 106 2.92 -14.68 -6.21
N PRO A 107 1.98 -13.79 -5.83
CA PRO A 107 2.01 -13.18 -4.50
C PRO A 107 1.56 -14.14 -3.40
N ASP A 108 1.95 -13.83 -2.18
CA ASP A 108 1.32 -14.40 -0.98
C ASP A 108 0.00 -13.67 -0.71
N ILE A 109 -1.13 -14.39 -0.82
CA ILE A 109 -2.48 -13.82 -0.68
C ILE A 109 -2.93 -13.91 0.78
N LYS A 110 -3.27 -12.77 1.37
CA LYS A 110 -3.89 -12.67 2.69
C LYS A 110 -5.36 -12.30 2.54
N GLY A 111 -6.25 -13.25 2.78
CA GLY A 111 -7.71 -13.08 2.64
C GLY A 111 -8.22 -13.41 1.23
N ASN A 112 -9.28 -12.73 0.76
CA ASN A 112 -9.89 -13.00 -0.54
C ASN A 112 -9.81 -11.78 -1.48
N LEU A 113 -9.19 -11.98 -2.63
CA LEU A 113 -9.05 -10.99 -3.71
C LEU A 113 -9.63 -11.47 -5.04
N GLU A 114 -10.07 -12.73 -5.13
CA GLU A 114 -10.43 -13.37 -6.40
C GLU A 114 -11.65 -12.74 -7.06
N ASP A 115 -12.45 -11.97 -6.33
CA ASP A 115 -13.59 -11.22 -6.83
C ASP A 115 -13.19 -9.99 -7.67
N GLU A 116 -12.01 -9.43 -7.44
CA GLU A 116 -11.56 -8.20 -8.10
C GLU A 116 -10.23 -8.32 -8.85
N ILE A 117 -9.39 -9.32 -8.51
CA ILE A 117 -8.04 -9.45 -9.05
C ILE A 117 -7.80 -10.89 -9.51
N ILE A 118 -7.20 -11.03 -10.69
CA ILE A 118 -6.65 -12.27 -11.26
C ILE A 118 -5.13 -12.13 -11.22
N PHE A 119 -4.45 -13.10 -10.60
CA PHE A 119 -2.99 -13.21 -10.64
C PHE A 119 -2.60 -14.25 -11.68
N ASP A 120 -1.65 -13.88 -12.54
CA ASP A 120 -1.16 -14.74 -13.62
C ASP A 120 0.36 -14.83 -13.59
N GLU A 121 0.88 -16.02 -13.85
CA GLU A 121 2.32 -16.28 -13.82
C GLU A 121 2.92 -16.14 -15.23
N LEU A 122 3.83 -15.19 -15.40
CA LEU A 122 4.52 -14.97 -16.66
C LEU A 122 5.83 -15.75 -16.72
N LYS A 123 6.03 -16.45 -17.84
CA LYS A 123 7.31 -17.11 -18.11
C LYS A 123 8.44 -16.12 -18.36
N TYR A 124 8.14 -14.97 -18.96
CA TYR A 124 9.10 -13.89 -19.25
C TYR A 124 8.45 -12.53 -18.98
N TYR A 125 9.15 -11.67 -18.25
CA TYR A 125 8.73 -10.30 -18.01
C TYR A 125 9.29 -9.40 -19.12
N SER A 126 8.45 -8.53 -19.69
CA SER A 126 8.83 -7.56 -20.73
C SER A 126 8.20 -6.21 -20.43
N GLU A 127 9.03 -5.21 -20.12
CA GLU A 127 8.61 -3.83 -19.79
C GLU A 127 8.13 -3.02 -21.00
N GLY A 128 8.05 -3.63 -22.19
CA GLY A 128 7.77 -2.95 -23.46
C GLY A 128 6.32 -3.05 -23.95
N ASP A 129 5.39 -3.55 -23.14
CA ASP A 129 4.02 -3.77 -23.59
C ASP A 129 3.13 -2.53 -23.35
N ASN A 130 2.64 -1.94 -24.44
CA ASN A 130 1.73 -0.80 -24.41
C ASN A 130 0.40 -1.13 -23.69
N GLU A 131 0.04 -2.40 -23.55
CA GLU A 131 -1.18 -2.86 -22.91
C GLU A 131 -1.08 -2.95 -21.38
N ASN A 132 0.12 -2.80 -20.83
CA ASN A 132 0.40 -2.98 -19.41
C ASN A 132 1.06 -1.75 -18.79
N ILE A 133 1.01 -1.66 -17.46
CA ILE A 133 1.80 -0.72 -16.65
C ILE A 133 2.64 -1.50 -15.64
N GLY A 134 3.93 -1.17 -15.55
CA GLY A 134 4.84 -1.78 -14.59
C GLY A 134 4.53 -1.37 -13.16
N SER A 135 4.87 -2.24 -12.21
CA SER A 135 4.67 -2.01 -10.77
C SER A 135 5.31 -0.72 -10.26
N PHE A 136 6.43 -0.30 -10.84
CA PHE A 136 7.18 0.91 -10.46
C PHE A 136 6.81 2.16 -11.28
N ASP A 137 6.04 2.01 -12.36
CA ASP A 137 5.58 3.11 -13.22
C ASP A 137 4.27 3.75 -12.71
N LEU A 138 3.69 3.20 -11.64
CA LEU A 138 2.53 3.78 -10.99
C LEU A 138 2.86 5.13 -10.34
N ASP A 139 1.87 6.02 -10.28
CA ASP A 139 2.00 7.34 -9.66
C ASP A 139 2.03 7.23 -8.12
N TYR A 140 3.22 6.97 -7.58
CA TYR A 140 3.45 6.80 -6.15
C TYR A 140 3.61 8.14 -5.42
N SER A 141 2.79 8.36 -4.40
CA SER A 141 2.98 9.42 -3.42
C SER A 141 3.43 8.87 -2.07
N ASN A 142 4.02 9.71 -1.22
CA ASN A 142 4.25 9.35 0.19
C ASN A 142 2.91 9.05 0.89
N PHE A 143 2.88 8.02 1.74
CA PHE A 143 1.67 7.58 2.45
C PHE A 143 1.69 7.86 3.97
#